data_AF-A0A6I3A7J4-F1
#
_entry.id   AF-A0A6I3A7J4-F1
#
_cell.length_a   1.000
_cell.length_b   1.000
_cell.length_c   1.000
_cell.angle_alpha   90.00
_cell.angle_beta   90.00
_cell.angle_gamma   90.00
#
_symmetry.space_group_name_H-M   'P 1'
#
loop_
_entity.id
_entity.type
_entity.pdbx_description
1 polymer ?
#
loop_
_entity_poly.entity_id
_entity_poly.type
_entity_poly.pdbx_seq_one_letter_code
_entity_poly.pdbx_strand_id
1 'polypeptide(L)'
;MRKFASVTVALVVAAGVMVAAPATAAAKVSNGAACTKLNATTTVSGSKYKCVKNPLTSSTKLTWLSNDCITAANGYIKSQKDSVALIAKFAAQIPVIDLGITNENAAKVEAQGKIDAYNVRLTAAKA
;
A
#
# COMPACT_ATOMS: atom_id res chain seq x y z
N MET A 1 -31.47 -56.44 -51.48
CA MET A 1 -30.42 -55.69 -50.76
C MET A 1 -29.34 -56.68 -50.35
N ARG A 2 -28.15 -56.62 -50.97
CA ARG A 2 -27.01 -57.50 -50.67
C ARG A 2 -26.27 -56.99 -49.43
N LYS A 3 -25.95 -57.91 -48.51
CA LYS A 3 -25.21 -57.66 -47.27
C LYS A 3 -23.70 -57.94 -47.47
N PHE A 4 -22.92 -57.24 -46.64
CA PHE A 4 -21.54 -57.49 -46.18
C PHE A 4 -20.36 -57.16 -47.11
N ALA A 5 -19.56 -56.17 -46.69
CA ALA A 5 -18.16 -56.37 -46.31
C ALA A 5 -17.68 -55.17 -45.47
N SER A 6 -17.74 -55.29 -44.14
CA SER A 6 -17.06 -54.39 -43.21
C SER A 6 -15.58 -54.74 -43.22
N VAL A 7 -14.72 -53.78 -43.54
CA VAL A 7 -13.26 -53.92 -43.46
C VAL A 7 -12.82 -53.49 -42.07
N THR A 8 -12.41 -54.46 -41.26
CA THR A 8 -11.85 -54.25 -39.92
C THR A 8 -10.38 -53.85 -40.07
N VAL A 9 -10.03 -52.61 -39.70
CA VAL A 9 -8.63 -52.16 -39.61
C VAL A 9 -8.14 -52.44 -38.19
N ALA A 10 -7.18 -53.36 -38.05
CA ALA A 10 -6.51 -53.63 -36.79
C ALA A 10 -5.50 -52.50 -36.49
N LEU A 11 -5.76 -51.72 -35.44
CA LEU A 11 -4.84 -50.70 -34.94
C LEU A 11 -3.79 -51.39 -34.04
N VAL A 12 -2.55 -51.44 -34.51
CA VAL A 12 -1.40 -51.94 -33.74
C VAL A 12 -1.12 -50.96 -32.59
N VAL A 13 -1.33 -51.41 -31.35
CA VAL A 13 -0.94 -50.65 -30.15
C VAL A 13 0.56 -50.84 -29.93
N ALA A 14 1.36 -49.86 -30.33
CA ALA A 14 2.77 -49.78 -29.94
C ALA A 14 2.84 -49.38 -28.45
N ALA A 15 3.30 -50.32 -27.61
CA ALA A 15 3.59 -50.10 -26.21
C ALA A 15 4.81 -49.16 -26.07
N GLY A 16 4.58 -47.85 -26.09
CA GLY A 16 5.53 -46.87 -25.61
C GLY A 16 5.34 -46.70 -24.11
N VAL A 17 6.28 -47.21 -23.31
CA VAL A 17 6.36 -46.89 -21.88
C VAL A 17 6.69 -45.40 -21.77
N MET A 18 5.66 -44.56 -21.65
CA MET A 18 5.85 -43.18 -21.22
C MET A 18 6.22 -43.23 -19.74
N VAL A 19 7.51 -43.08 -19.46
CA VAL A 19 7.98 -42.71 -18.12
C VAL A 19 7.36 -41.36 -17.83
N ALA A 20 6.26 -41.35 -17.09
CA ALA A 20 5.65 -40.14 -16.56
C ALA A 20 6.65 -39.53 -15.56
N ALA A 21 7.55 -38.68 -16.05
CA ALA A 21 8.20 -37.71 -15.19
C ALA A 21 7.06 -36.92 -14.52
N PRO A 22 7.06 -36.77 -13.18
CA PRO A 22 6.02 -36.02 -12.51
C PRO A 22 6.02 -34.62 -13.11
N ALA A 23 4.92 -34.22 -13.74
CA ALA A 23 4.69 -32.85 -14.11
C ALA A 23 4.58 -32.05 -12.81
N THR A 24 5.71 -31.54 -12.31
CA THR A 24 5.71 -30.50 -11.28
C THR A 24 4.84 -29.39 -11.85
N ALA A 25 3.61 -29.26 -11.34
CA ALA A 25 2.73 -28.17 -11.69
C ALA A 25 3.54 -26.89 -11.50
N ALA A 26 3.87 -26.21 -12.60
CA ALA A 26 4.57 -24.94 -12.52
C ALA A 26 3.74 -24.05 -11.58
N ALA A 27 4.32 -23.66 -10.44
CA ALA A 27 3.59 -22.88 -9.43
C ALA A 27 2.99 -21.67 -10.15
N LYS A 28 1.65 -21.58 -10.12
CA LYS A 28 0.91 -20.54 -10.84
C LYS A 28 1.46 -19.19 -10.39
N VAL A 29 2.05 -18.46 -11.32
CA VAL A 29 2.60 -17.14 -11.04
C VAL A 29 1.43 -16.19 -10.76
N SER A 30 1.38 -15.69 -9.54
CA SER A 30 0.42 -14.71 -9.05
C SER A 30 1.06 -13.87 -7.96
N ASN A 31 0.43 -12.74 -7.59
CA ASN A 31 0.89 -11.93 -6.47
C ASN A 31 1.00 -12.79 -5.19
N GLY A 32 2.18 -12.77 -4.56
CA GLY A 32 2.46 -13.53 -3.34
C GLY A 32 2.89 -14.99 -3.56
N ALA A 33 2.83 -15.52 -4.78
CA ALA A 33 3.32 -16.86 -5.06
C ALA A 33 4.84 -16.92 -4.88
N ALA A 34 5.36 -17.98 -4.25
CA ALA A 34 6.79 -18.12 -4.00
C ALA A 34 7.61 -18.18 -5.30
N CYS A 35 8.81 -17.62 -5.26
CA CYS A 35 9.76 -17.68 -6.36
C CYS A 35 11.18 -17.76 -5.79
N THR A 36 12.14 -18.23 -6.58
CA THR A 36 13.48 -18.56 -6.09
C THR A 36 14.56 -17.59 -6.55
N LYS A 37 14.42 -17.03 -7.76
CA LYS A 37 15.44 -16.18 -8.38
C LYS A 37 15.05 -14.71 -8.27
N LEU A 38 15.76 -13.98 -7.40
CA LEU A 38 15.59 -12.53 -7.26
C LEU A 38 15.71 -11.83 -8.61
N ASN A 39 14.83 -10.87 -8.86
CA ASN A 39 14.70 -10.11 -10.10
C ASN A 39 14.35 -10.94 -11.34
N ALA A 40 13.99 -12.22 -11.22
CA ALA A 40 13.37 -12.93 -12.33
C ALA A 40 12.08 -12.22 -12.75
N THR A 41 11.82 -12.21 -14.05
CA THR A 41 10.62 -11.60 -14.63
C THR A 41 9.88 -12.61 -15.48
N THR A 42 8.56 -12.53 -15.50
CA THR A 42 7.71 -13.34 -16.39
C THR A 42 6.43 -12.57 -16.72
N THR A 43 5.74 -12.99 -17.78
CA THR A 43 4.47 -12.41 -18.20
C THR A 43 3.40 -13.48 -18.13
N VAL A 44 2.31 -13.20 -17.43
CA VAL A 44 1.15 -14.10 -17.31
C VAL A 44 -0.08 -13.32 -17.69
N SER A 45 -0.81 -13.79 -18.70
CA SER A 45 -2.07 -13.17 -19.14
C SER A 45 -1.93 -11.66 -19.38
N GLY A 46 -0.83 -11.22 -20.01
CA GLY A 46 -0.54 -9.82 -20.32
C GLY A 46 0.04 -8.98 -19.17
N SER A 47 0.05 -9.50 -17.94
CA SER A 47 0.62 -8.81 -16.77
C SER A 47 2.08 -9.20 -16.56
N LYS A 48 2.96 -8.21 -16.33
CA LYS A 48 4.37 -8.42 -16.00
C LYS A 48 4.53 -8.64 -14.49
N TYR A 49 5.24 -9.70 -14.13
CA TYR A 49 5.59 -10.06 -12.76
C TYR A 49 7.10 -10.01 -12.55
N LYS A 50 7.51 -9.66 -11.33
CA LYS A 50 8.90 -9.68 -10.88
C LYS A 50 9.00 -10.45 -9.57
N CYS A 51 9.99 -11.32 -9.47
CA CYS A 51 10.31 -12.06 -8.27
C CYS A 51 11.14 -11.18 -7.33
N VAL A 52 10.54 -10.68 -6.26
CA VAL A 52 11.16 -9.76 -5.30
C VAL A 52 10.67 -10.06 -3.89
N LYS A 53 11.31 -9.45 -2.88
CA LYS A 53 10.74 -9.43 -1.52
C LYS A 53 9.45 -8.61 -1.53
N ASN A 54 8.43 -9.08 -0.83
CA ASN A 54 7.19 -8.31 -0.69
C ASN A 54 7.40 -7.12 0.24
N PRO A 55 7.34 -5.88 -0.27
CA PRO A 55 7.63 -4.69 0.53
C PRO A 55 6.57 -4.42 1.61
N LEU A 56 5.38 -5.06 1.52
CA LEU A 56 4.33 -4.97 2.54
C LEU A 56 4.52 -5.93 3.72
N THR A 57 5.56 -6.75 3.70
CA THR A 57 5.83 -7.73 4.76
C THR A 57 7.26 -7.62 5.25
N SER A 58 7.52 -8.00 6.51
CA SER A 58 8.87 -8.12 7.07
C SER A 58 9.62 -9.37 6.59
N SER A 59 8.95 -10.26 5.86
CA SER A 59 9.52 -11.50 5.36
C SER A 59 10.61 -11.25 4.33
N THR A 60 11.68 -12.04 4.39
CA THR A 60 12.75 -12.04 3.38
C THR A 60 12.48 -12.99 2.22
N LYS A 61 11.39 -13.77 2.27
CA LYS A 61 11.00 -14.70 1.21
C LYS A 61 10.69 -13.94 -0.08
N LEU A 62 11.12 -14.50 -1.21
CA LEU A 62 10.85 -13.93 -2.52
C LEU A 62 9.49 -14.43 -3.03
N THR A 63 8.72 -13.50 -3.58
CA THR A 63 7.42 -13.76 -4.17
C THR A 63 7.29 -13.06 -5.51
N TRP A 64 6.50 -13.64 -6.41
CA TRP A 64 6.05 -12.97 -7.61
C TRP A 64 5.13 -11.82 -7.24
N LEU A 65 5.42 -10.63 -7.76
CA LEU A 65 4.54 -9.46 -7.66
C LEU A 65 4.40 -8.82 -9.03
N SER A 66 3.19 -8.42 -9.40
CA SER A 66 2.96 -7.63 -10.60
C SER A 66 3.60 -6.25 -10.44
N ASN A 67 3.96 -5.62 -11.56
CA ASN A 67 4.49 -4.25 -11.53
C ASN A 67 3.51 -3.27 -10.86
N ASP A 68 2.20 -3.45 -11.06
CA ASP A 68 1.17 -2.64 -10.41
C ASP A 68 1.16 -2.86 -8.90
N CYS A 69 1.31 -4.11 -8.45
CA CYS A 69 1.39 -4.44 -7.02
C CYS A 69 2.62 -3.80 -6.38
N ILE A 70 3.78 -3.86 -7.05
CA ILE A 70 5.01 -3.22 -6.57
C ILE A 70 4.82 -1.70 -6.47
N THR A 71 4.23 -1.08 -7.49
CA THR A 71 4.00 0.37 -7.52
C THR A 71 3.03 0.80 -6.42
N ALA A 72 1.90 0.10 -6.27
CA ALA A 72 0.91 0.37 -5.24
C ALA A 72 1.50 0.16 -3.82
N ALA A 73 2.28 -0.90 -3.61
CA ALA A 73 2.89 -1.16 -2.33
C ALA A 73 3.91 -0.09 -1.93
N ASN A 74 4.73 0.38 -2.88
CA ASN A 74 5.65 1.48 -2.65
C ASN A 74 4.89 2.79 -2.35
N GLY A 75 3.81 3.06 -3.08
CA GLY A 75 2.92 4.20 -2.83
C GLY A 75 2.33 4.17 -1.42
N TYR A 76 1.85 3.01 -0.97
CA TYR A 76 1.34 2.80 0.38
C TYR A 76 2.41 3.07 1.44
N ILE A 77 3.61 2.50 1.30
CA ILE A 77 4.71 2.71 2.25
C ILE A 77 5.12 4.17 2.32
N LYS A 78 5.16 4.86 1.17
CA LYS A 78 5.44 6.29 1.13
C LYS A 78 4.36 7.09 1.87
N SER A 79 3.08 6.79 1.61
CA SER A 79 1.96 7.45 2.28
C SER A 79 1.98 7.24 3.79
N GLN A 80 2.32 6.05 4.27
CA GLN A 80 2.49 5.81 5.71
C GLN A 80 3.60 6.66 6.32
N LYS A 81 4.76 6.77 5.66
CA LYS A 81 5.87 7.62 6.13
C LYS A 81 5.48 9.10 6.14
N ASP A 82 4.82 9.56 5.08
CA ASP A 82 4.35 10.93 4.97
C ASP A 82 3.32 11.25 6.07
N SER A 83 2.42 10.31 6.38
CA SER A 83 1.42 10.45 7.45
C SER A 83 2.08 10.58 8.83
N VAL A 84 3.08 9.74 9.14
CA VAL A 84 3.85 9.84 10.40
C VAL A 84 4.58 11.18 10.50
N ALA A 85 5.21 11.63 9.41
CA ALA A 85 5.88 12.92 9.37
C ALA A 85 4.91 14.09 9.57
N LEU A 86 3.70 14.00 9.00
CA LEU A 86 2.66 15.02 9.17
C LEU A 86 2.16 15.09 10.62
N ILE A 87 1.90 13.94 11.25
CA ILE A 87 1.51 13.86 12.67
C ILE A 87 2.59 14.51 13.54
N ALA A 88 3.86 14.22 13.30
CA ALA A 88 4.96 14.83 14.05
C ALA A 88 5.01 16.35 13.88
N LYS A 89 4.76 16.87 12.67
CA LYS A 89 4.68 18.32 12.42
C LYS A 89 3.51 18.98 13.15
N PHE A 90 2.33 18.35 13.17
CA PHE A 90 1.20 18.88 13.92
C PHE A 90 1.44 18.83 15.42
N ALA A 91 1.99 17.75 15.94
CA ALA A 91 2.36 17.66 17.36
C ALA A 91 3.34 18.77 17.77
N ALA A 92 4.29 19.13 16.91
CA ALA A 92 5.21 20.24 17.16
C ALA A 92 4.55 21.63 17.10
N GLN A 93 3.41 21.78 16.42
CA GLN A 93 2.68 23.06 16.36
C GLN A 93 1.74 23.29 17.54
N ILE A 94 1.24 22.23 18.20
CA ILE A 94 0.40 22.33 19.40
C ILE A 94 0.98 23.29 20.45
N PRO A 95 2.23 23.14 20.93
CA PRO A 95 2.77 24.03 21.96
C PRO A 95 2.93 25.49 21.49
N VAL A 96 3.13 25.71 20.18
CA VAL A 96 3.19 27.06 19.61
C VAL A 96 1.82 27.72 19.66
N ILE A 97 0.76 26.97 19.35
CA ILE A 97 -0.63 27.43 19.44
C ILE A 97 -1.00 27.71 20.89
N ASP A 98 -0.65 26.83 21.83
CA ASP A 98 -0.93 27.00 23.26
C ASP A 98 -0.23 28.25 23.82
N LEU A 99 1.02 28.50 23.42
CA LEU A 99 1.75 29.72 23.78
C LEU A 99 1.05 30.96 23.19
N GLY A 100 0.62 30.90 21.94
CA GLY A 100 -0.16 31.97 21.31
C GLY A 100 -1.43 32.30 22.07
N ILE A 101 -2.24 31.30 22.41
CA ILE A 101 -3.46 31.46 23.22
C ILE A 101 -3.15 32.09 24.57
N THR A 102 -2.09 31.64 25.24
CA THR A 102 -1.66 32.19 26.53
C THR A 102 -1.31 33.68 26.41
N ASN A 103 -0.55 34.05 25.39
CA ASN A 103 -0.14 35.43 25.15
C ASN A 103 -1.33 36.34 24.81
N GLU A 104 -2.25 35.88 23.94
CA GLU A 104 -3.45 36.62 23.58
C GLU A 104 -4.38 36.84 24.78
N ASN A 105 -4.51 35.84 25.66
CA ASN A 105 -5.26 35.99 26.91
C ASN A 105 -4.63 37.04 27.83
N ALA A 106 -3.32 37.08 27.95
CA ALA A 106 -2.62 38.11 28.73
C ALA A 106 -2.83 39.52 28.15
N ALA A 107 -2.70 39.66 26.82
CA ALA A 107 -2.94 40.93 26.13
C ALA A 107 -4.39 41.42 26.29
N LYS A 108 -5.36 40.50 26.26
CA LYS A 108 -6.78 40.79 26.50
C LYS A 108 -7.01 41.36 27.91
N VAL A 109 -6.38 40.78 28.93
CA VAL A 109 -6.48 41.27 30.32
C VAL A 109 -5.91 42.68 30.43
N GLU A 110 -4.76 42.96 29.82
CA GLU A 110 -4.16 44.30 29.80
C GLU A 110 -5.09 45.33 29.11
N ALA A 111 -5.65 44.96 27.96
CA ALA A 111 -6.57 45.83 27.22
C ALA A 111 -7.84 46.13 28.03
N GLN A 112 -8.40 45.12 28.71
CA GLN A 112 -9.57 45.31 29.57
C GLN A 112 -9.26 46.28 30.72
N GLY A 113 -8.09 46.15 31.37
CA GLY A 113 -7.67 47.08 32.42
C GLY A 113 -7.59 48.54 31.93
N LYS A 114 -7.14 48.76 30.69
CA LYS A 114 -7.14 50.11 30.07
C LYS A 114 -8.56 50.61 29.83
N ILE A 115 -9.45 49.77 29.30
CA ILE A 115 -10.86 50.12 29.07
C ILE A 115 -11.52 50.52 30.40
N ASP A 116 -11.32 49.73 31.45
CA ASP A 116 -11.90 50.01 32.77
C ASP A 116 -11.39 51.35 33.32
N ALA A 117 -10.07 51.62 33.21
CA ALA A 117 -9.49 52.89 33.60
C ALA A 117 -10.05 54.08 32.81
N TYR A 118 -10.27 53.94 31.50
CA TYR A 118 -10.89 54.98 30.69
C TYR A 118 -12.35 55.22 31.08
N ASN A 119 -13.11 54.16 31.37
CA ASN A 119 -14.51 54.27 31.80
C ASN A 119 -14.65 55.01 33.15
N VAL A 120 -13.72 54.79 34.09
CA VAL A 120 -13.66 55.54 35.34
C VAL A 120 -13.45 57.04 35.07
N ARG A 121 -12.46 57.38 34.23
CA ARG A 121 -12.16 58.78 33.87
C ARG A 121 -13.33 59.45 33.15
N LEU A 122 -14.00 58.73 32.23
CA LEU A 122 -15.15 59.23 31.51
C LEU A 122 -16.33 59.53 32.44
N THR A 123 -16.59 58.63 33.39
CA THR A 123 -17.65 58.84 34.39
C THR A 123 -17.37 60.06 35.25
N ALA A 124 -16.12 60.22 35.72
CA ALA A 124 -15.72 61.38 36.51
C ALA A 124 -15.85 62.70 35.75
N ALA A 125 -15.58 62.72 34.45
CA ALA A 125 -15.72 63.92 33.61
C ALA A 125 -17.17 64.31 33.29
N LYS A 126 -18.14 63.42 33.55
CA LYS A 126 -19.57 63.66 33.31
C LYS A 126 -20.34 64.11 34.58
N ALA A 127 -19.71 64.00 35.75
CA ALA A 127 -20.27 64.41 37.04
C ALA A 127 -19.94 65.88 37.33
#